data_AF-A0A2G9H445-F1
#
_entry.id   AF-A0A2G9H445-F1
#
_cell.length_a   1.000
_cell.length_b   1.000
_cell.length_c   1.000
_cell.angle_alpha   90.00
_cell.angle_beta   90.00
_cell.angle_gamma   90.00
#
_symmetry.space_group_name_H-M   'P 1'
#
loop_
_entity.id
_entity.type
_entity.pdbx_description
1 polymer ?
#
loop_
_entity_poly.entity_id
_entity_poly.type
_entity_poly.pdbx_seq_one_letter_code
_entity_poly.pdbx_strand_id
1 'polypeptide(L)'
;MVEGTRSRELSETLKRQEVLLVEERAQRQVGEKHLQHQLDQITQTQEGLAKGQDSLQNTMAEMLKSQMALQQQLQSVAEQMQHYNKGKSILGEGLSASGEKGAQSHNSFRETKHGEDVMSTRTYSSAFPKVEFPYFDGVDARGWVRTCNWYFQVLFTFPDDQKVPLAFVHFQGKAAVWFQNYLEGRSLPTWAELIVAVMERFDDVVPELLIGEFHKLHQEGTVQDYYESFDDIKGRMLMFYKGLDESYLTGSFISGLKEEIQGLVLASKPRSFQQAVSLAKKLEKSVDVLISSVGGGYKLSGVKTASRATQHVNSTVVKRFSNPPKLPFPPKRENSPPVRRLLTAAEMKARREKNLCYNCDEAYTPGHRCKQRHVFMMIMEEEEEA
;
A
#
# COMPACT_ATOMS: atom_id res chain seq x y z
N MET A 1 -27.23 -91.72 -71.23
CA MET A 1 -26.69 -91.56 -69.86
C MET A 1 -25.88 -90.27 -69.67
N VAL A 2 -25.32 -89.65 -70.72
CA VAL A 2 -24.47 -88.44 -70.63
C VAL A 2 -25.25 -87.12 -70.41
N GLU A 3 -26.51 -87.04 -70.85
CA GLU A 3 -27.33 -85.82 -70.66
C GLU A 3 -27.82 -85.64 -69.21
N GLY A 4 -28.04 -86.74 -68.48
CA GLY A 4 -28.50 -86.70 -67.08
C GLY A 4 -27.44 -86.16 -66.11
N THR A 5 -26.15 -86.45 -66.35
CA THR A 5 -25.03 -85.92 -65.57
C THR A 5 -24.82 -84.43 -65.83
N ARG A 6 -24.89 -83.98 -67.09
CA ARG A 6 -24.78 -82.55 -67.45
C ARG A 6 -25.92 -81.71 -66.87
N SER A 7 -27.15 -82.22 -66.88
CA SER A 7 -28.30 -81.54 -66.27
C SER A 7 -28.17 -81.43 -64.74
N ARG A 8 -27.56 -82.44 -64.09
CA ARG A 8 -27.32 -82.45 -62.65
C ARG A 8 -26.24 -81.45 -62.25
N GLU A 9 -25.14 -81.38 -62.99
CA GLU A 9 -24.09 -80.39 -62.78
C GLU A 9 -24.61 -78.96 -62.95
N LEU A 10 -25.43 -78.69 -63.99
CA LEU A 10 -26.08 -77.39 -64.17
C LEU A 10 -27.00 -77.05 -62.98
N SER A 11 -27.80 -78.01 -62.50
CA SER A 11 -28.64 -77.82 -61.32
C SER A 11 -27.83 -77.54 -60.05
N GLU A 12 -26.70 -78.23 -59.87
CA GLU A 12 -25.80 -78.02 -58.73
C GLU A 12 -25.09 -76.65 -58.80
N THR A 13 -24.68 -76.20 -59.99
CA THR A 13 -24.12 -74.85 -60.18
C THR A 13 -25.14 -73.74 -59.91
N LEU A 14 -26.39 -73.91 -60.37
CA LEU A 14 -27.49 -72.97 -60.08
C LEU A 14 -27.76 -72.89 -58.58
N LYS A 15 -27.84 -74.02 -57.87
CA LYS A 15 -28.02 -74.03 -56.41
C LYS A 15 -26.88 -73.33 -55.67
N ARG A 16 -25.63 -73.51 -56.11
CA ARG A 16 -24.48 -72.79 -55.52
C ARG A 16 -24.59 -71.29 -55.75
N GLN A 17 -25.01 -70.87 -56.95
CA GLN A 17 -25.21 -69.47 -57.28
C GLN A 17 -26.35 -68.85 -56.46
N GLU A 18 -27.45 -69.58 -56.24
CA GLU A 18 -28.54 -69.16 -55.36
C GLU A 18 -28.08 -68.97 -53.91
N VAL A 19 -27.28 -69.90 -53.37
CA VAL A 19 -26.72 -69.78 -52.01
C VAL A 19 -25.82 -68.55 -51.88
N LEU A 20 -24.93 -68.31 -52.85
CA LEU A 20 -24.06 -67.13 -52.85
C LEU A 20 -24.87 -65.82 -52.92
N LEU A 21 -25.94 -65.78 -53.72
CA LEU A 21 -26.82 -64.62 -53.79
C LEU A 21 -27.58 -64.37 -52.47
N VAL A 22 -27.99 -65.43 -51.77
CA VAL A 22 -28.62 -65.32 -50.45
C VAL A 22 -27.62 -64.83 -49.41
N GLU A 23 -26.40 -65.34 -49.43
CA GLU A 23 -25.33 -64.93 -48.52
C GLU A 23 -24.91 -63.47 -48.76
N GLU A 24 -24.78 -63.05 -50.02
CA GLU A 24 -24.49 -61.65 -50.37
C GLU A 24 -25.61 -60.71 -49.92
N ARG A 25 -26.89 -61.11 -50.07
CA ARG A 25 -28.04 -60.35 -49.54
C ARG A 25 -28.00 -60.25 -48.02
N ALA A 26 -27.65 -61.34 -47.32
CA ALA A 26 -27.53 -61.33 -45.87
C ALA A 26 -26.39 -60.39 -45.40
N GLN A 27 -25.23 -60.42 -46.08
CA GLN A 27 -24.12 -59.52 -45.79
C GLN A 27 -24.48 -58.05 -46.04
N ARG A 28 -25.16 -57.73 -47.15
CA ARG A 28 -25.66 -56.37 -47.43
C ARG A 28 -26.64 -55.91 -46.37
N GLN A 29 -27.55 -56.78 -45.90
CA GLN A 29 -28.51 -56.44 -44.86
C GLN A 29 -27.84 -56.17 -43.51
N VAL A 30 -26.76 -56.89 -43.18
CA VAL A 30 -25.96 -56.61 -41.96
C VAL A 30 -25.22 -55.27 -42.11
N GLY A 31 -24.64 -54.99 -43.26
CA GLY A 31 -23.99 -53.71 -43.56
C GLY A 31 -24.95 -52.52 -43.47
N GLU A 32 -26.15 -52.67 -44.02
CA GLU A 32 -27.22 -51.65 -43.96
C GLU A 32 -27.65 -51.38 -42.51
N LYS A 33 -27.86 -52.43 -41.70
CA LYS A 33 -28.16 -52.27 -40.27
C LYS A 33 -27.03 -51.59 -39.50
N HIS A 34 -25.78 -51.88 -39.84
CA HIS A 34 -24.62 -51.23 -39.21
C HIS A 34 -24.57 -49.73 -39.55
N LEU A 35 -24.77 -49.37 -40.82
CA LEU A 35 -24.86 -47.98 -41.27
C LEU A 35 -26.04 -47.24 -40.62
N GLN A 36 -27.20 -47.88 -40.53
CA GLN A 36 -28.38 -47.32 -39.85
C GLN A 36 -28.06 -47.01 -38.38
N HIS A 37 -27.41 -47.94 -37.68
CA HIS A 37 -27.00 -47.75 -36.30
C HIS A 37 -26.00 -46.61 -36.12
N GLN A 38 -25.04 -46.46 -37.06
CA GLN A 38 -24.10 -45.34 -37.04
C GLN A 38 -24.82 -44.00 -37.25
N LEU A 39 -25.80 -43.93 -38.16
CA LEU A 39 -26.61 -42.73 -38.38
C LEU A 39 -27.44 -42.37 -37.14
N ASP A 40 -28.00 -43.35 -36.45
CA ASP A 40 -28.74 -43.13 -35.19
C ASP A 40 -27.83 -42.58 -34.09
N GLN A 41 -26.60 -43.11 -33.96
CA GLN A 41 -25.61 -42.58 -33.00
C GLN A 41 -25.20 -41.14 -33.33
N ILE A 42 -24.98 -40.83 -34.60
CA ILE A 42 -24.65 -39.46 -35.04
C ILE A 42 -25.82 -38.51 -34.73
N THR A 43 -27.06 -38.94 -34.97
CA THR A 43 -28.24 -38.13 -34.67
C THR A 43 -28.37 -37.87 -33.17
N GLN A 44 -28.20 -38.89 -32.32
CA GLN A 44 -28.25 -38.74 -30.87
C GLN A 44 -27.15 -37.82 -30.33
N THR A 45 -25.93 -37.91 -30.87
CA THR A 45 -24.83 -37.02 -30.47
C THR A 45 -25.06 -35.58 -30.90
N GLN A 46 -25.63 -35.35 -32.10
CA GLN A 46 -26.02 -34.01 -32.55
C GLN A 46 -27.13 -33.42 -31.68
N GLU A 47 -28.14 -34.20 -31.30
CA GLU A 47 -29.19 -33.74 -30.37
C GLU A 47 -28.63 -33.39 -28.98
N GLY A 48 -27.66 -34.17 -28.50
CA GLY A 48 -26.95 -33.89 -27.25
C GLY A 48 -26.15 -32.59 -27.31
N LEU A 49 -25.44 -32.35 -28.42
CA LEU A 49 -24.70 -31.12 -28.67
C LEU A 49 -25.64 -29.91 -28.78
N ALA A 50 -26.78 -30.04 -29.48
CA ALA A 50 -27.78 -28.98 -29.59
C ALA A 50 -28.35 -28.59 -28.22
N LYS A 51 -28.74 -29.58 -27.39
CA LYS A 51 -29.20 -29.33 -26.01
C LYS A 51 -28.11 -28.68 -25.15
N GLY A 52 -26.84 -29.08 -25.33
CA GLY A 52 -25.70 -28.46 -24.66
C GLY A 52 -25.50 -26.99 -25.07
N GLN A 53 -25.66 -26.69 -26.35
CA GLN A 53 -25.57 -25.34 -26.90
C GLN A 53 -26.73 -24.45 -26.40
N ASP A 54 -27.96 -24.97 -26.38
CA ASP A 54 -29.12 -24.26 -25.83
C ASP A 54 -28.96 -23.97 -24.33
N SER A 55 -28.44 -24.93 -23.56
CA SER A 55 -28.13 -24.74 -22.14
C SER A 55 -27.09 -23.63 -21.94
N LEU A 56 -25.98 -23.66 -22.70
CA LEU A 56 -24.96 -22.61 -22.64
C LEU A 56 -25.54 -21.24 -23.03
N GLN A 57 -26.37 -21.18 -24.08
CA GLN A 57 -27.00 -19.94 -24.51
C GLN A 57 -27.97 -19.39 -23.47
N ASN A 58 -28.73 -20.26 -22.79
CA ASN A 58 -29.59 -19.87 -21.68
C ASN A 58 -28.78 -19.35 -20.49
N THR A 59 -27.67 -20.00 -20.12
CA THR A 59 -26.80 -19.50 -19.02
C THR A 59 -26.15 -18.15 -19.36
N MET A 60 -25.73 -17.93 -20.60
CA MET A 60 -25.23 -16.63 -21.05
C MET A 60 -26.33 -15.56 -21.03
N ALA A 61 -27.55 -15.90 -21.45
CA ALA A 61 -28.68 -14.98 -21.40
C ALA A 61 -29.08 -14.61 -19.96
N GLU A 62 -29.03 -15.57 -19.02
CA GLU A 62 -29.23 -15.31 -17.59
C GLU A 62 -28.12 -14.44 -16.99
N MET A 63 -26.85 -14.68 -17.37
CA MET A 63 -25.72 -13.86 -16.96
C MET A 63 -25.82 -12.43 -17.50
N LEU A 64 -26.23 -12.25 -18.76
CA LEU A 64 -26.47 -10.93 -19.33
C LEU A 64 -27.66 -10.23 -18.64
N LYS A 65 -28.74 -10.95 -18.33
CA LYS A 65 -29.86 -10.41 -17.55
C LYS A 65 -29.44 -9.99 -16.15
N SER A 66 -28.62 -10.78 -15.45
CA SER A 66 -28.13 -10.43 -14.11
C SER A 66 -27.18 -9.24 -14.14
N GLN A 67 -26.31 -9.15 -15.16
CA GLN A 67 -25.45 -7.99 -15.39
C GLN A 67 -26.29 -6.72 -15.66
N MET A 68 -27.30 -6.81 -16.53
CA MET A 68 -28.19 -5.69 -16.82
C MET A 68 -29.01 -5.28 -15.58
N ALA A 69 -29.48 -6.24 -14.77
CA ALA A 69 -30.20 -5.95 -13.53
C ALA A 69 -29.30 -5.23 -12.51
N LEU A 70 -28.06 -5.67 -12.35
CA LEU A 70 -27.08 -5.01 -11.49
C LEU A 70 -26.76 -3.59 -11.99
N GLN A 71 -26.56 -3.43 -13.30
CA GLN A 71 -26.34 -2.12 -13.90
C GLN A 71 -27.55 -1.19 -13.72
N GLN A 72 -28.77 -1.71 -13.86
CA GLN A 72 -30.00 -0.96 -13.63
C GLN A 72 -30.20 -0.59 -12.17
N GLN A 73 -29.83 -1.46 -11.22
CA GLN A 73 -29.83 -1.14 -9.79
C GLN A 73 -28.84 -0.02 -9.48
N LEU A 74 -27.61 -0.08 -10.03
CA LEU A 74 -26.61 0.97 -9.86
C LEU A 74 -27.06 2.30 -10.47
N GLN A 75 -27.66 2.26 -11.67
CA GLN A 75 -28.21 3.43 -12.34
C GLN A 75 -29.38 4.03 -11.55
N SER A 76 -30.27 3.20 -11.01
CA SER A 76 -31.38 3.62 -10.15
C SER A 76 -30.88 4.29 -8.86
N VAL A 77 -29.85 3.74 -8.22
CA VAL A 77 -29.21 4.35 -7.04
C VAL A 77 -28.58 5.70 -7.42
N ALA A 78 -27.91 5.79 -8.57
CA ALA A 78 -27.35 7.05 -9.07
C ALA A 78 -28.43 8.10 -9.38
N GLU A 79 -29.54 7.70 -10.01
CA GLU A 79 -30.66 8.58 -10.33
C GLU A 79 -31.43 9.02 -9.08
N GLN A 80 -31.62 8.12 -8.11
CA GLN A 80 -32.22 8.43 -6.81
C GLN A 80 -31.33 9.40 -6.03
N MET A 81 -30.01 9.26 -6.12
CA MET A 81 -29.03 10.20 -5.57
C MET A 81 -29.08 11.56 -6.31
N GLN A 82 -29.22 11.59 -7.63
CA GLN A 82 -29.36 12.81 -8.41
C GLN A 82 -30.69 13.54 -8.14
N HIS A 83 -31.80 12.80 -8.00
CA HIS A 83 -33.11 13.36 -7.69
C HIS A 83 -33.18 13.87 -6.24
N TYR A 84 -32.53 13.16 -5.30
CA TYR A 84 -32.35 13.64 -3.92
C TYR A 84 -31.51 14.93 -3.87
N ASN A 85 -30.48 15.02 -4.73
CA ASN A 85 -29.69 16.24 -4.90
C ASN A 85 -30.46 17.37 -5.58
N LYS A 86 -31.30 17.09 -6.60
CA LYS A 86 -32.17 18.07 -7.28
C LYS A 86 -33.28 18.60 -6.38
N GLY A 87 -33.88 17.76 -5.52
CA GLY A 87 -34.91 18.15 -4.56
C GLY A 87 -34.44 19.12 -3.47
N LYS A 88 -33.13 19.30 -3.31
CA LYS A 88 -32.51 20.36 -2.48
C LYS A 88 -31.86 21.47 -3.30
N SER A 89 -31.93 21.42 -4.62
CA SER A 89 -31.41 22.45 -5.52
C SER A 89 -32.42 23.59 -5.63
N ILE A 90 -32.42 24.50 -4.65
CA ILE A 90 -33.15 25.79 -4.75
C ILE A 90 -32.33 26.86 -5.47
N LEU A 91 -31.25 26.49 -6.17
CA LEU A 91 -30.57 27.37 -7.11
C LEU A 91 -30.25 26.56 -8.37
N GLY A 92 -30.57 27.16 -9.51
CA GLY A 92 -30.70 26.52 -10.80
C GLY A 92 -29.38 26.07 -11.43
N GLU A 93 -29.55 25.46 -12.60
CA GLU A 93 -28.52 25.13 -13.55
C GLU A 93 -27.58 26.32 -13.81
N GLY A 94 -26.28 26.02 -13.84
CA GLY A 94 -25.24 26.98 -14.18
C GLY A 94 -24.33 27.27 -13.00
N LEU A 95 -23.13 26.72 -13.05
CA LEU A 95 -21.87 27.46 -12.96
C LEU A 95 -20.73 26.43 -12.84
N SER A 96 -20.11 26.15 -13.98
CA SER A 96 -18.75 25.64 -14.05
C SER A 96 -17.82 26.70 -13.42
N ALA A 97 -17.17 26.37 -12.31
CA ALA A 97 -16.23 27.29 -11.67
C ALA A 97 -14.80 27.02 -12.14
N SER A 98 -14.32 27.86 -13.06
CA SER A 98 -12.90 28.20 -13.19
C SER A 98 -12.53 29.26 -12.15
N GLY A 99 -11.31 29.14 -11.63
CA GLY A 99 -10.39 30.13 -11.08
C GLY A 99 -10.86 31.48 -10.49
N GLU A 100 -10.27 31.76 -9.32
CA GLU A 100 -9.68 33.03 -8.84
C GLU A 100 -10.38 33.90 -7.77
N LYS A 101 -9.60 34.08 -6.68
CA LYS A 101 -9.38 35.19 -5.72
C LYS A 101 -10.39 36.35 -5.61
N GLY A 102 -10.72 36.72 -4.35
CA GLY A 102 -10.85 38.13 -3.94
C GLY A 102 -12.00 38.51 -2.97
N ALA A 103 -11.62 38.91 -1.75
CA ALA A 103 -12.12 40.03 -0.92
C ALA A 103 -13.62 40.22 -0.50
N GLN A 104 -13.78 40.27 0.84
CA GLN A 104 -14.49 41.28 1.68
C GLN A 104 -16.03 41.48 1.63
N SER A 105 -16.67 41.13 2.77
CA SER A 105 -17.58 41.91 3.64
C SER A 105 -18.59 42.93 3.06
N HIS A 106 -19.90 42.77 3.34
CA HIS A 106 -20.68 43.61 4.30
C HIS A 106 -22.19 43.25 4.34
N ASN A 107 -22.70 43.12 5.57
CA ASN A 107 -24.04 43.36 6.15
C ASN A 107 -25.33 43.65 5.33
N SER A 108 -26.39 42.92 5.76
CA SER A 108 -27.65 43.42 6.36
C SER A 108 -28.98 43.40 5.58
N PHE A 109 -29.96 42.78 6.26
CA PHE A 109 -31.34 43.22 6.51
C PHE A 109 -32.37 43.22 5.36
N ARG A 110 -33.36 42.30 5.43
CA ARG A 110 -34.76 42.70 5.71
C ARG A 110 -35.68 41.51 6.05
N GLU A 111 -36.45 41.74 7.10
CA GLU A 111 -37.54 40.93 7.65
C GLU A 111 -38.85 41.12 6.86
N THR A 112 -39.62 40.05 6.64
CA THR A 112 -41.09 40.09 6.59
C THR A 112 -41.70 38.71 6.85
N LYS A 113 -42.68 38.69 7.76
CA LYS A 113 -43.47 37.55 8.24
C LYS A 113 -44.57 37.17 7.24
N HIS A 114 -44.91 35.89 7.16
CA HIS A 114 -46.27 35.37 7.37
C HIS A 114 -46.22 33.84 7.51
N GLY A 115 -46.95 33.33 8.49
CA GLY A 115 -46.94 31.92 8.88
C GLY A 115 -48.05 31.11 8.25
N GLU A 116 -47.92 29.78 8.36
CA GLU A 116 -49.01 28.81 8.46
C GLU A 116 -48.42 27.50 8.98
N ASP A 117 -49.16 26.87 9.91
CA ASP A 117 -48.81 25.66 10.65
C ASP A 117 -48.62 24.44 9.74
N VAL A 118 -47.41 23.86 9.74
CA VAL A 118 -47.21 22.44 9.42
C VAL A 118 -46.11 21.86 10.33
N MET A 119 -46.56 21.03 11.26
CA MET A 119 -45.88 19.91 11.93
C MET A 119 -44.36 19.85 11.71
N SER A 120 -43.63 20.35 12.71
CA SER A 120 -42.17 20.36 12.78
C SER A 120 -41.56 18.96 12.75
N THR A 121 -41.35 18.40 11.57
CA THR A 121 -40.23 17.48 11.37
C THR A 121 -39.00 18.37 11.35
N ARG A 122 -38.21 18.37 12.43
CA ARG A 122 -36.92 19.06 12.52
C ARG A 122 -36.00 18.50 11.43
N THR A 123 -36.16 19.01 10.22
CA THR A 123 -35.16 18.92 9.16
C THR A 123 -33.99 19.75 9.67
N TYR A 124 -33.01 19.08 10.28
CA TYR A 124 -31.69 19.66 10.43
C TYR A 124 -31.23 20.00 9.01
N SER A 125 -31.39 21.27 8.64
CA SER A 125 -30.68 21.90 7.55
C SER A 125 -29.21 21.77 7.89
N SER A 126 -28.62 20.66 7.45
CA SER A 126 -27.23 20.37 7.70
C SER A 126 -26.42 21.39 6.91
N ALA A 127 -25.91 22.40 7.61
CA ALA A 127 -24.98 23.42 7.12
C ALA A 127 -23.59 22.83 6.80
N PHE A 128 -23.55 21.60 6.30
CA PHE A 128 -22.33 20.95 5.85
C PHE A 128 -22.18 21.21 4.36
N PRO A 129 -20.99 21.66 3.91
CA PRO A 129 -20.64 21.70 2.50
C PRO A 129 -20.97 20.36 1.85
N LYS A 130 -21.42 20.38 0.60
CA LYS A 130 -21.58 19.17 -0.20
C LYS A 130 -20.19 18.56 -0.41
N VAL A 131 -19.77 17.68 0.48
CA VAL A 131 -18.48 17.00 0.38
C VAL A 131 -18.66 15.84 -0.57
N GLU A 132 -17.80 15.75 -1.59
CA GLU A 132 -17.75 14.61 -2.49
C GLU A 132 -16.98 13.46 -1.86
N PHE A 133 -17.34 12.22 -2.20
CA PHE A 133 -16.61 11.06 -1.71
C PHE A 133 -15.20 11.00 -2.35
N PRO A 134 -14.14 10.72 -1.57
CA PRO A 134 -12.77 10.80 -2.07
C PRO A 134 -12.44 9.68 -3.07
N TYR A 135 -11.79 10.07 -4.18
CA TYR A 135 -11.23 9.14 -5.15
C TYR A 135 -9.96 8.47 -4.64
N PHE A 136 -9.68 7.25 -5.10
CA PHE A 136 -8.47 6.52 -4.77
C PHE A 136 -7.81 5.93 -6.02
N ASP A 137 -6.61 6.39 -6.33
CA ASP A 137 -5.77 5.86 -7.40
C ASP A 137 -4.65 4.95 -6.88
N GLY A 138 -4.58 4.74 -5.55
CA GLY A 138 -3.52 3.98 -4.90
C GLY A 138 -2.32 4.82 -4.44
N VAL A 139 -2.45 6.14 -4.34
CA VAL A 139 -1.52 7.05 -3.65
C VAL A 139 -2.11 7.43 -2.28
N ASP A 140 -1.25 7.54 -1.26
CA ASP A 140 -1.61 7.90 0.12
C ASP A 140 -2.81 7.11 0.68
N ALA A 141 -2.63 5.79 0.81
CA ALA A 141 -3.68 4.90 1.24
C ALA A 141 -4.21 5.25 2.64
N ARG A 142 -3.31 5.61 3.58
CA ARG A 142 -3.69 6.07 4.93
C ARG A 142 -4.56 7.33 4.88
N GLY A 143 -4.16 8.33 4.10
CA GLY A 143 -4.92 9.57 3.93
C GLY A 143 -6.30 9.34 3.32
N TRP A 144 -6.38 8.46 2.32
CA TRP A 144 -7.66 8.07 1.72
C TRP A 144 -8.59 7.40 2.75
N VAL A 145 -8.11 6.39 3.49
CA VAL A 145 -8.93 5.72 4.52
C VAL A 145 -9.38 6.70 5.61
N ARG A 146 -8.52 7.62 6.05
CA ARG A 146 -8.86 8.64 7.03
C ARG A 146 -10.02 9.53 6.53
N THR A 147 -9.95 9.94 5.27
CA THR A 147 -10.97 10.78 4.64
C THR A 147 -12.30 10.03 4.49
N CYS A 148 -12.26 8.76 4.07
CA CYS A 148 -13.43 7.89 3.99
C CYS A 148 -14.08 7.69 5.37
N ASN A 149 -13.28 7.38 6.40
CA ASN A 149 -13.78 7.20 7.76
C ASN A 149 -14.44 8.47 8.30
N TRP A 150 -13.83 9.64 8.04
CA TRP A 150 -14.43 10.92 8.39
C TRP A 150 -15.75 11.15 7.64
N TYR A 151 -15.78 10.87 6.33
CA TYR A 151 -16.98 10.99 5.50
C TYR A 151 -18.13 10.12 6.04
N PHE A 152 -17.86 8.85 6.35
CA PHE A 152 -18.84 7.92 6.91
C PHE A 152 -19.27 8.23 8.35
N GLN A 153 -18.50 9.01 9.11
CA GLN A 153 -18.85 9.39 10.48
C GLN A 153 -19.62 10.71 10.54
N VAL A 154 -19.23 11.68 9.72
CA VAL A 154 -19.70 13.07 9.84
C VAL A 154 -20.89 13.36 8.95
N LEU A 155 -20.90 12.82 7.72
CA LEU A 155 -21.83 13.31 6.71
C LEU A 155 -23.11 12.47 6.63
N PHE A 156 -23.07 11.20 7.01
CA PHE A 156 -24.22 10.29 6.97
C PHE A 156 -23.92 9.06 7.82
N THR A 157 -24.85 8.57 8.63
CA THR A 157 -24.75 7.23 9.23
C THR A 157 -24.94 6.18 8.11
N PHE A 158 -23.87 5.91 7.36
CA PHE A 158 -23.92 4.96 6.25
C PHE A 158 -24.02 3.52 6.78
N PRO A 159 -24.97 2.72 6.25
CA PRO A 159 -24.99 1.27 6.46
C PRO A 159 -23.64 0.65 6.06
N ASP A 160 -23.15 -0.30 6.86
CA ASP A 160 -21.84 -0.92 6.67
C ASP A 160 -21.70 -1.65 5.33
N ASP A 161 -22.80 -2.21 4.82
CA ASP A 161 -22.91 -2.90 3.53
C ASP A 161 -22.76 -1.97 2.32
N GLN A 162 -22.97 -0.66 2.49
CA GLN A 162 -22.89 0.32 1.40
C GLN A 162 -21.51 0.99 1.29
N LYS A 163 -20.66 0.86 2.31
CA LYS A 163 -19.34 1.53 2.36
C LYS A 163 -18.40 1.06 1.27
N VAL A 164 -18.27 -0.26 1.10
CA VAL A 164 -17.38 -0.88 0.11
C VAL A 164 -17.87 -0.64 -1.33
N PRO A 165 -19.17 -0.83 -1.66
CA PRO A 165 -19.69 -0.45 -2.97
C PRO A 165 -19.44 1.02 -3.33
N LEU A 166 -19.62 1.94 -2.38
CA LEU A 166 -19.35 3.37 -2.63
C LEU A 166 -17.87 3.62 -2.90
N ALA A 167 -16.99 3.03 -2.10
CA ALA A 167 -15.54 3.13 -2.29
C ALA A 167 -15.09 2.59 -3.66
N PHE A 168 -15.65 1.45 -4.08
CA PHE A 168 -15.32 0.83 -5.36
C PHE A 168 -15.59 1.75 -6.56
N VAL A 169 -16.74 2.43 -6.57
CA VAL A 169 -17.09 3.37 -7.66
C VAL A 169 -16.10 4.54 -7.76
N HIS A 170 -15.40 4.86 -6.66
CA HIS A 170 -14.43 5.94 -6.59
C HIS A 170 -12.98 5.44 -6.68
N PHE A 171 -12.75 4.15 -6.92
CA PHE A 171 -11.44 3.64 -7.27
C PHE A 171 -11.09 4.00 -8.71
N GLN A 172 -9.85 4.43 -8.92
CA GLN A 172 -9.32 4.84 -10.21
C GLN A 172 -7.96 4.19 -10.46
N GLY A 173 -7.53 4.19 -11.73
CA GLY A 173 -6.20 3.73 -12.13
C GLY A 173 -5.84 2.33 -11.60
N LYS A 174 -4.65 2.21 -10.99
CA LYS A 174 -4.13 0.94 -10.46
C LYS A 174 -4.98 0.36 -9.32
N ALA A 175 -5.68 1.20 -8.54
CA ALA A 175 -6.54 0.73 -7.46
C ALA A 175 -7.82 0.04 -7.98
N ALA A 176 -8.42 0.58 -9.03
CA ALA A 176 -9.60 -0.03 -9.67
C ALA A 176 -9.28 -1.42 -10.23
N VAL A 177 -8.17 -1.53 -10.99
CA VAL A 177 -7.73 -2.81 -11.57
C VAL A 177 -7.39 -3.83 -10.48
N TRP A 178 -6.68 -3.39 -9.43
CA TRP A 178 -6.37 -4.26 -8.30
C TRP A 178 -7.65 -4.78 -7.62
N PHE A 179 -8.62 -3.91 -7.34
CA PHE A 179 -9.81 -4.31 -6.61
C PHE A 179 -10.72 -5.23 -7.43
N GLN A 180 -10.80 -5.03 -8.75
CA GLN A 180 -11.51 -5.97 -9.64
C GLN A 180 -10.92 -7.38 -9.54
N ASN A 181 -9.59 -7.51 -9.59
CA ASN A 181 -8.92 -8.80 -9.44
C ASN A 181 -9.04 -9.34 -8.00
N TYR A 182 -9.01 -8.46 -7.00
CA TYR A 182 -9.19 -8.83 -5.60
C TYR A 182 -10.55 -9.49 -5.33
N LEU A 183 -11.60 -9.09 -6.07
CA LEU A 183 -12.94 -9.67 -5.97
C LEU A 183 -13.14 -10.94 -6.80
N GLU A 184 -12.20 -11.31 -7.66
CA GLU A 184 -12.35 -12.50 -8.50
C GLU A 184 -12.46 -13.76 -7.62
N GLY A 185 -13.64 -14.38 -7.62
CA GLY A 185 -13.95 -15.54 -6.78
C GLY A 185 -14.18 -15.23 -5.30
N ARG A 186 -14.35 -13.96 -4.91
CA ARG A 186 -14.62 -13.55 -3.51
C ARG A 186 -15.95 -12.80 -3.37
N SER A 187 -16.55 -12.88 -2.19
CA SER A 187 -17.65 -11.98 -1.81
C SER A 187 -17.12 -10.57 -1.51
N LEU A 188 -18.01 -9.58 -1.52
CA LEU A 188 -17.65 -8.22 -1.10
C LEU A 188 -17.10 -8.24 0.33
N PRO A 189 -15.92 -7.65 0.58
CA PRO A 189 -15.37 -7.55 1.92
C PRO A 189 -16.18 -6.55 2.76
N THR A 190 -16.09 -6.68 4.07
CA THR A 190 -16.48 -5.62 5.00
C THR A 190 -15.55 -4.41 4.86
N TRP A 191 -15.98 -3.26 5.36
CA TRP A 191 -15.13 -2.06 5.37
C TRP A 191 -13.81 -2.27 6.11
N ALA A 192 -13.82 -3.04 7.20
CA ALA A 192 -12.61 -3.36 7.97
C ALA A 192 -11.63 -4.24 7.17
N GLU A 193 -12.14 -5.27 6.49
CA GLU A 193 -11.33 -6.15 5.63
C GLU A 193 -10.77 -5.39 4.42
N LEU A 194 -11.55 -4.47 3.84
CA LEU A 194 -11.07 -3.60 2.76
C LEU A 194 -9.90 -2.73 3.22
N ILE A 195 -9.98 -2.14 4.42
CA ILE A 195 -8.89 -1.32 4.97
C ILE A 195 -7.61 -2.14 5.06
N VAL A 196 -7.67 -3.36 5.60
CA VAL A 196 -6.50 -4.25 5.69
C VAL A 196 -5.92 -4.52 4.30
N ALA A 197 -6.74 -4.94 3.35
CA ALA A 197 -6.29 -5.26 1.99
C ALA A 197 -5.68 -4.05 1.26
N VAL A 198 -6.24 -2.85 1.47
CA VAL A 198 -5.71 -1.61 0.89
C VAL A 198 -4.37 -1.23 1.53
N MET A 199 -4.24 -1.36 2.85
CA MET A 199 -2.99 -1.08 3.57
C MET A 199 -1.87 -2.05 3.17
N GLU A 200 -2.16 -3.36 3.08
CA GLU A 200 -1.20 -4.36 2.63
C GLU A 200 -0.73 -4.11 1.19
N ARG A 201 -1.63 -3.66 0.31
CA ARG A 201 -1.31 -3.46 -1.11
C ARG A 201 -0.57 -2.15 -1.41
N PHE A 202 -0.96 -1.06 -0.77
CA PHE A 202 -0.54 0.29 -1.16
C PHE A 202 0.33 1.00 -0.12
N ASP A 203 0.47 0.43 1.08
CA ASP A 203 1.23 1.03 2.18
C ASP A 203 2.21 0.04 2.84
N ASP A 204 2.24 -1.22 2.39
CA ASP A 204 3.04 -2.33 2.94
C ASP A 204 2.85 -2.53 4.47
N VAL A 205 1.69 -2.12 5.01
CA VAL A 205 1.38 -2.25 6.44
C VAL A 205 0.60 -3.53 6.67
N VAL A 206 1.19 -4.42 7.47
CA VAL A 206 0.58 -5.68 7.92
C VAL A 206 0.23 -5.56 9.41
N PRO A 207 -1.07 -5.57 9.79
CA PRO A 207 -1.50 -5.35 11.18
C PRO A 207 -0.81 -6.28 12.20
N GLU A 208 -0.58 -7.54 11.84
CA GLU A 208 0.04 -8.55 12.70
C GLU A 208 1.48 -8.21 13.09
N LEU A 209 2.22 -7.53 12.21
CA LEU A 209 3.61 -7.13 12.45
C LEU A 209 3.71 -5.79 13.19
N LEU A 210 2.68 -4.95 13.07
CA LEU A 210 2.66 -3.59 13.56
C LEU A 210 2.85 -3.48 15.08
N ILE A 211 2.26 -4.39 15.86
CA ILE A 211 2.45 -4.42 17.33
C ILE A 211 3.92 -4.65 17.67
N GLY A 212 4.57 -5.58 16.96
CA GLY A 212 5.98 -5.89 17.16
C GLY A 212 6.89 -4.73 16.77
N GLU A 213 6.57 -4.01 15.69
CA GLU A 213 7.27 -2.78 15.31
C GLU A 213 7.12 -1.69 16.38
N PHE A 214 5.91 -1.53 16.94
CA PHE A 214 5.64 -0.55 17.98
C PHE A 214 6.46 -0.79 19.24
N HIS A 215 6.56 -2.04 19.71
CA HIS A 215 7.36 -2.37 20.90
C HIS A 215 8.87 -2.31 20.68
N LYS A 216 9.31 -2.36 19.43
CA LYS A 216 10.74 -2.23 19.08
C LYS A 216 11.16 -0.79 18.86
N LEU A 217 10.22 0.14 18.74
CA LEU A 217 10.53 1.54 18.50
C LEU A 217 11.22 2.15 19.73
N HIS A 218 12.43 2.67 19.52
CA HIS A 218 13.23 3.33 20.53
C HIS A 218 13.99 4.52 19.93
N GLN A 219 14.41 5.44 20.77
CA GLN A 219 15.12 6.65 20.37
C GLN A 219 16.57 6.32 20.00
N GLU A 220 16.87 6.31 18.71
CA GLU A 220 18.25 6.22 18.20
C GLU A 220 18.89 7.62 18.04
N GLY A 221 18.13 8.58 17.49
CA GLY A 221 18.55 9.95 17.21
C GLY A 221 18.08 10.97 18.24
N THR A 222 17.53 12.09 17.74
CA THR A 222 16.95 13.14 18.58
C THR A 222 15.57 12.74 19.10
N VAL A 223 15.09 13.40 20.17
CA VAL A 223 13.72 13.22 20.66
C VAL A 223 12.71 13.65 19.60
N GLN A 224 13.04 14.60 18.73
CA GLN A 224 12.16 15.02 17.64
C GLN A 224 11.97 13.91 16.60
N ASP A 225 13.04 13.29 16.13
CA ASP A 225 12.96 12.20 15.13
C ASP A 225 12.23 10.98 15.70
N TYR A 226 12.50 10.67 16.97
CA TYR A 226 11.78 9.62 17.70
C TYR A 226 10.29 9.95 17.84
N TYR A 227 9.95 11.20 18.16
CA TYR A 227 8.55 11.63 18.24
C TYR A 227 7.82 11.50 16.91
N GLU A 228 8.44 11.88 15.79
CA GLU A 228 7.84 11.73 14.45
C GLU A 228 7.62 10.26 14.10
N SER A 229 8.62 9.41 14.36
CA SER A 229 8.51 7.96 14.16
C SER A 229 7.43 7.34 15.05
N PHE A 230 7.32 7.83 16.29
CA PHE A 230 6.30 7.40 17.25
C PHE A 230 4.89 7.83 16.81
N ASP A 231 4.73 9.06 16.33
CA ASP A 231 3.44 9.58 15.87
C ASP A 231 2.95 8.85 14.62
N ASP A 232 3.86 8.53 13.69
CA ASP A 232 3.55 7.72 12.51
C ASP A 232 3.08 6.31 12.89
N ILE A 233 3.83 5.58 13.73
CA ILE A 233 3.44 4.23 14.13
C ILE A 233 2.18 4.23 15.00
N LYS A 234 1.99 5.25 15.84
CA LYS A 234 0.76 5.46 16.62
C LYS A 234 -0.42 5.66 15.68
N GLY A 235 -0.27 6.44 14.62
CA GLY A 235 -1.28 6.63 13.59
C GLY A 235 -1.70 5.30 12.94
N ARG A 236 -0.73 4.45 12.59
CA ARG A 236 -0.99 3.08 12.10
C ARG A 236 -1.70 2.21 13.15
N MET A 237 -1.25 2.25 14.41
CA MET A 237 -1.86 1.45 15.47
C MET A 237 -3.33 1.81 15.69
N LEU A 238 -3.65 3.10 15.77
CA LEU A 238 -5.00 3.58 16.01
C LEU A 238 -5.97 3.28 14.85
N MET A 239 -5.44 2.97 13.67
CA MET A 239 -6.23 2.56 12.51
C MET A 239 -6.87 1.17 12.70
N PHE A 240 -6.12 0.23 13.28
CA PHE A 240 -6.54 -1.17 13.44
C PHE A 240 -6.97 -1.50 14.88
N TYR A 241 -6.33 -0.90 15.87
CA TYR A 241 -6.56 -1.15 17.29
C TYR A 241 -7.29 0.03 17.92
N LYS A 242 -8.62 -0.01 17.87
CA LYS A 242 -9.47 1.03 18.47
C LYS A 242 -9.43 0.95 19.99
N GLY A 243 -9.42 2.11 20.66
CA GLY A 243 -9.51 2.19 22.12
C GLY A 243 -8.20 1.96 22.87
N LEU A 244 -7.05 2.12 22.21
CA LEU A 244 -5.76 2.16 22.90
C LEU A 244 -5.73 3.30 23.93
N ASP A 245 -5.40 2.95 25.17
CA ASP A 245 -5.35 3.91 26.27
C ASP A 245 -4.22 4.93 26.10
N GLU A 246 -4.49 6.20 26.41
CA GLU A 246 -3.47 7.25 26.32
C GLU A 246 -2.32 7.02 27.30
N SER A 247 -2.59 6.44 28.47
CA SER A 247 -1.55 6.10 29.45
C SER A 247 -0.65 4.98 28.93
N TYR A 248 -1.20 4.02 28.18
CA TYR A 248 -0.42 2.98 27.50
C TYR A 248 0.53 3.58 26.45
N LEU A 249 0.03 4.48 25.60
CA LEU A 249 0.85 5.18 24.60
C LEU A 249 1.92 6.06 25.27
N THR A 250 1.57 6.75 26.34
CA THR A 250 2.49 7.59 27.12
C THR A 250 3.59 6.75 27.77
N GLY A 251 3.23 5.63 28.39
CA GLY A 251 4.19 4.69 28.98
C GLY A 251 5.14 4.10 27.94
N SER A 252 4.60 3.71 26.78
CA SER A 252 5.38 3.16 25.66
C SER A 252 6.36 4.21 25.09
N PHE A 253 5.91 5.45 24.94
CA PHE A 253 6.77 6.55 24.50
C PHE A 253 7.94 6.76 25.47
N ILE A 254 7.65 6.84 26.77
CA ILE A 254 8.69 7.02 27.81
C ILE A 254 9.63 5.82 27.83
N SER A 255 9.14 4.59 27.67
CA SER A 255 9.99 3.39 27.68
C SER A 255 10.98 3.33 26.52
N GLY A 256 10.65 3.94 25.37
CA GLY A 256 11.54 3.99 24.22
C GLY A 256 12.51 5.18 24.22
N LEU A 257 12.44 6.11 25.18
CA LEU A 257 13.43 7.20 25.30
C LEU A 257 14.80 6.66 25.72
N LYS A 258 15.87 7.39 25.38
CA LYS A 258 17.23 7.08 25.86
C LYS A 258 17.29 7.14 27.39
N GLU A 259 18.06 6.21 27.98
CA GLU A 259 18.21 6.08 29.45
C GLU A 259 18.60 7.40 30.13
N GLU A 260 19.39 8.22 29.43
CA GLU A 260 19.90 9.53 29.86
C GLU A 260 18.77 10.50 30.28
N ILE A 261 17.63 10.45 29.57
CA ILE A 261 16.48 11.33 29.80
C ILE A 261 15.26 10.57 30.33
N GLN A 262 15.15 9.27 30.04
CA GLN A 262 14.01 8.42 30.41
C GLN A 262 13.70 8.48 31.92
N GLY A 263 14.72 8.28 32.76
CA GLY A 263 14.54 8.28 34.21
C GLY A 263 14.03 9.61 34.76
N LEU A 264 14.49 10.72 34.18
CA LEU A 264 14.09 12.08 34.56
C LEU A 264 12.66 12.41 34.09
N VAL A 265 12.29 11.98 32.89
CA VAL A 265 10.91 12.10 32.39
C VAL A 265 9.96 11.29 33.28
N LEU A 266 10.33 10.05 33.62
CA LEU A 266 9.51 9.19 34.46
C LEU A 266 9.34 9.76 35.88
N ALA A 267 10.42 10.27 36.49
CA ALA A 267 10.38 10.91 37.79
C ALA A 267 9.48 12.16 37.83
N SER A 268 9.37 12.86 36.70
CA SER A 268 8.51 14.03 36.54
C SER A 268 7.01 13.71 36.48
N LYS A 269 6.63 12.42 36.37
CA LYS A 269 5.24 11.92 36.35
C LYS A 269 4.34 12.70 35.39
N PRO A 270 4.59 12.65 34.07
CA PRO A 270 3.74 13.31 33.09
C PRO A 270 2.30 12.78 33.17
N ARG A 271 1.34 13.69 33.06
CA ARG A 271 -0.10 13.41 33.11
C ARG A 271 -0.73 13.22 31.73
N SER A 272 0.01 13.47 30.66
CA SER A 272 -0.43 13.30 29.28
C SER A 272 0.74 12.99 28.36
N PHE A 273 0.43 12.44 27.19
CA PHE A 273 1.41 12.17 26.15
C PHE A 273 2.17 13.44 25.76
N GLN A 274 1.45 14.54 25.53
CA GLN A 274 2.06 15.82 25.14
C GLN A 274 3.00 16.38 26.23
N GLN A 275 2.65 16.18 27.50
CA GLN A 275 3.53 16.58 28.60
C GLN A 275 4.83 15.77 28.60
N ALA A 276 4.75 14.44 28.40
CA ALA A 276 5.92 13.58 28.30
C ALA A 276 6.86 14.01 27.16
N VAL A 277 6.32 14.29 25.97
CA VAL A 277 7.09 14.80 24.82
C VAL A 277 7.77 16.13 25.14
N SER A 278 7.04 17.06 25.77
CA SER A 278 7.60 18.37 26.12
C SER A 278 8.73 18.28 27.15
N LEU A 279 8.63 17.36 28.11
CA LEU A 279 9.66 17.13 29.12
C LEU A 279 10.89 16.48 28.49
N ALA A 280 10.71 15.47 27.64
CA ALA A 280 11.80 14.81 26.93
C ALA A 280 12.61 15.81 26.10
N LYS A 281 11.95 16.68 25.31
CA LYS A 281 12.62 17.73 24.51
C LYS A 281 13.39 18.74 25.37
N LYS A 282 12.87 19.12 26.54
CA LYS A 282 13.56 20.04 27.46
C LYS A 282 14.78 19.39 28.10
N LEU A 283 14.66 18.12 28.46
CA LEU A 283 15.74 17.36 29.09
C LEU A 283 16.86 17.07 28.09
N GLU A 284 16.54 16.67 26.86
CA GLU A 284 17.54 16.50 25.79
C GLU A 284 18.37 17.77 25.59
N LYS A 285 17.73 18.93 25.41
CA LYS A 285 18.44 20.22 25.30
C LYS A 285 19.31 20.53 26.51
N SER A 286 18.85 20.18 27.72
CA SER A 286 19.60 20.41 28.96
C SER A 286 20.84 19.52 29.02
N VAL A 287 20.71 18.25 28.62
CA VAL A 287 21.81 17.29 28.53
C VAL A 287 22.83 17.72 27.47
N ASP A 288 22.37 18.16 26.29
CA ASP A 288 23.25 18.67 25.22
C ASP A 288 24.08 19.89 25.66
N VAL A 289 23.47 20.82 26.39
CA VAL A 289 24.17 21.99 26.95
C VAL A 289 25.18 21.57 28.01
N LEU A 290 24.84 20.60 28.86
CA LEU A 290 25.77 20.06 29.86
C LEU A 290 26.95 19.36 29.19
N ILE A 291 26.72 18.52 28.19
CA ILE A 291 27.78 17.86 27.42
C ILE A 291 28.65 18.89 26.70
N SER A 292 28.06 19.93 26.12
CA SER A 292 28.79 20.99 25.42
C SER A 292 29.64 21.87 26.35
N SER A 293 29.12 22.18 27.55
CA SER A 293 29.84 22.98 28.56
C SER A 293 30.94 22.20 29.27
N VAL A 294 30.76 20.89 29.41
CA VAL A 294 31.73 19.96 30.00
C VAL A 294 32.79 19.53 28.97
N GLY A 295 32.45 19.45 27.67
CA GLY A 295 33.36 19.07 26.58
C GLY A 295 34.37 20.15 26.14
N GLY A 296 34.15 21.42 26.51
CA GLY A 296 35.03 22.55 26.16
C GLY A 296 36.21 22.80 27.11
N GLY A 297 36.34 22.00 28.19
CA GLY A 297 37.06 22.40 29.40
C GLY A 297 38.33 21.64 29.78
N TYR A 298 38.87 20.71 28.99
CA TYR A 298 40.13 20.03 29.33
C TYR A 298 41.08 19.95 28.15
N LYS A 299 41.80 21.04 27.90
CA LYS A 299 43.20 20.89 27.49
C LYS A 299 43.95 20.37 28.71
N LEU A 300 44.12 19.06 28.80
CA LEU A 300 45.09 18.45 29.70
C LEU A 300 46.48 18.85 29.19
N SER A 301 46.94 20.03 29.60
CA SER A 301 48.33 20.45 29.46
C SER A 301 49.17 19.48 30.27
N GLY A 302 50.09 18.81 29.58
CA GLY A 302 50.94 17.81 30.17
C GLY A 302 51.73 18.35 31.36
N VAL A 303 51.59 17.66 32.50
CA VAL A 303 52.62 17.63 33.52
C VAL A 303 53.03 16.18 33.67
N LYS A 304 54.25 15.90 33.23
CA LYS A 304 54.96 14.66 33.50
C LYS A 304 55.49 14.73 34.92
N THR A 305 55.07 13.84 35.81
CA THR A 305 55.87 13.47 36.99
C THR A 305 55.59 12.01 37.36
N ALA A 306 56.67 11.33 37.67
CA ALA A 306 56.84 9.89 37.67
C ALA A 306 56.58 9.25 39.04
N SER A 307 56.34 7.93 39.00
CA SER A 307 56.60 6.92 40.05
C SER A 307 55.75 7.01 41.33
N ARG A 308 55.30 5.94 42.00
CA ARG A 308 55.80 4.56 42.10
C ARG A 308 54.66 3.63 42.59
N ALA A 309 54.89 2.34 42.36
CA ALA A 309 54.05 1.16 42.45
C ALA A 309 53.42 0.75 43.81
N THR A 310 52.63 -0.34 43.70
CA THR A 310 52.26 -1.42 44.66
C THR A 310 50.81 -1.38 45.14
N GLN A 311 50.00 -2.45 45.21
CA GLN A 311 50.17 -3.90 44.99
C GLN A 311 48.78 -4.59 45.10
N HIS A 312 48.60 -5.70 44.38
CA HIS A 312 47.76 -6.90 44.68
C HIS A 312 46.24 -6.73 44.97
N VAL A 313 45.33 -7.62 44.57
CA VAL A 313 45.37 -9.09 44.55
C VAL A 313 44.39 -9.67 43.51
N ASN A 314 44.82 -10.82 42.98
CA ASN A 314 44.14 -11.89 42.22
C ASN A 314 42.66 -12.15 42.64
N SER A 315 41.79 -12.81 41.87
CA SER A 315 42.04 -14.09 41.20
C SER A 315 40.79 -14.62 40.47
N THR A 316 40.99 -15.14 39.25
CA THR A 316 40.52 -16.46 38.73
C THR A 316 39.00 -16.77 38.59
N VAL A 317 38.49 -17.51 37.59
CA VAL A 317 39.09 -18.52 36.68
C VAL A 317 38.18 -18.75 35.43
N VAL A 318 38.79 -18.70 34.23
CA VAL A 318 38.84 -19.68 33.09
C VAL A 318 37.50 -20.36 32.65
N LYS A 319 37.13 -20.49 31.36
CA LYS A 319 37.91 -21.12 30.28
C LYS A 319 37.55 -20.71 28.85
N ARG A 320 38.62 -20.62 28.04
CA ARG A 320 38.72 -20.60 26.58
C ARG A 320 38.44 -22.00 25.99
N PHE A 321 38.04 -22.02 24.72
CA PHE A 321 38.66 -22.89 23.71
C PHE A 321 39.14 -22.05 22.53
N SER A 322 40.17 -22.57 21.87
CA SER A 322 41.20 -21.90 21.08
C SER A 322 41.11 -22.21 19.58
N ASN A 323 41.43 -21.23 18.73
CA ASN A 323 41.84 -21.44 17.33
C ASN A 323 43.36 -21.19 17.17
N PRO A 324 44.06 -21.90 16.25
CA PRO A 324 45.50 -21.73 15.99
C PRO A 324 45.81 -20.60 14.97
N PRO A 325 47.08 -20.16 14.85
CA PRO A 325 47.45 -18.86 14.28
C PRO A 325 47.88 -18.92 12.80
N LYS A 326 47.65 -17.84 12.04
CA LYS A 326 48.38 -17.54 10.79
C LYS A 326 48.82 -16.07 10.73
N LEU A 327 50.00 -15.91 10.15
CA LEU A 327 50.93 -14.78 10.04
C LEU A 327 50.41 -13.56 9.23
N PRO A 328 51.15 -12.43 9.22
CA PRO A 328 50.58 -11.09 9.04
C PRO A 328 50.45 -10.68 7.57
N PHE A 329 49.27 -10.17 7.20
CA PHE A 329 49.03 -9.36 6.01
C PHE A 329 48.62 -7.94 6.42
N PRO A 330 48.97 -6.90 5.64
CA PRO A 330 48.80 -5.50 6.01
C PRO A 330 47.31 -5.10 6.03
N PRO A 331 46.90 -4.11 6.86
CA PRO A 331 45.49 -3.79 7.03
C PRO A 331 44.94 -3.08 5.78
N LYS A 332 43.89 -3.69 5.19
CA LYS A 332 42.97 -3.03 4.27
C LYS A 332 42.23 -1.92 5.03
N ARG A 333 42.20 -0.72 4.45
CA ARG A 333 41.46 0.43 4.97
C ARG A 333 39.97 0.24 4.75
N GLU A 334 39.20 0.39 5.81
CA GLU A 334 37.74 0.45 5.80
C GLU A 334 37.24 1.69 5.06
N ASN A 335 36.22 1.48 4.24
CA ASN A 335 35.50 2.51 3.49
C ASN A 335 34.56 3.26 4.43
N SER A 336 34.91 4.49 4.79
CA SER A 336 33.97 5.49 5.31
C SER A 336 33.44 6.37 4.17
N PRO A 337 32.17 6.84 4.21
CA PRO A 337 31.64 7.77 3.22
C PRO A 337 32.40 9.12 3.28
N PRO A 338 32.67 9.80 2.15
CA PRO A 338 33.54 10.97 2.13
C PRO A 338 32.75 12.23 2.51
N VAL A 339 32.73 12.58 3.79
CA VAL A 339 32.39 13.93 4.23
C VAL A 339 33.57 14.84 3.90
N ARG A 340 33.39 15.80 2.98
CA ARG A 340 34.46 16.73 2.59
C ARG A 340 34.76 17.71 3.71
N ARG A 341 36.06 17.85 4.01
CA ARG A 341 36.64 19.00 4.72
C ARG A 341 36.75 20.15 3.71
N LEU A 342 35.98 21.22 3.89
CA LEU A 342 36.08 22.42 3.06
C LEU A 342 37.50 23.02 3.22
N LEU A 343 38.22 23.24 2.12
CA LEU A 343 39.55 23.83 2.17
C LEU A 343 39.43 25.28 2.65
N THR A 344 40.29 25.66 3.58
CA THR A 344 40.43 27.06 3.99
C THR A 344 41.06 27.90 2.88
N ALA A 345 40.87 29.22 2.91
CA ALA A 345 41.45 30.13 1.91
C ALA A 345 42.99 30.02 1.82
N ALA A 346 43.66 29.75 2.95
CA ALA A 346 45.11 29.53 3.00
C ALA A 346 45.52 28.22 2.29
N GLU A 347 44.76 27.15 2.46
CA GLU A 347 45.00 25.86 1.79
C GLU A 347 44.74 25.94 0.28
N MET A 348 43.72 26.70 -0.14
CA MET A 348 43.48 26.96 -1.57
C MET A 348 44.63 27.75 -2.21
N LYS A 349 45.18 28.75 -1.52
CA LYS A 349 46.33 29.51 -2.02
C LYS A 349 47.57 28.62 -2.18
N ALA A 350 47.89 27.82 -1.16
CA ALA A 350 49.03 26.91 -1.18
C ALA A 350 48.93 25.84 -2.30
N ARG A 351 47.70 25.37 -2.61
CA ARG A 351 47.49 24.44 -3.74
C ARG A 351 47.64 25.14 -5.09
N ARG A 352 47.22 26.39 -5.22
CA ARG A 352 47.42 27.20 -6.45
C ARG A 352 48.90 27.42 -6.73
N GLU A 353 49.69 27.75 -5.71
CA GLU A 353 51.15 27.95 -5.83
C GLU A 353 51.88 26.67 -6.24
N LYS A 354 51.35 25.49 -5.89
CA LYS A 354 51.92 24.18 -6.23
C LYS A 354 51.31 23.56 -7.48
N ASN A 355 50.44 24.27 -8.20
CA ASN A 355 49.68 23.76 -9.34
C ASN A 355 48.98 22.42 -9.04
N LEU A 356 48.36 22.28 -7.87
CA LEU A 356 47.61 21.07 -7.49
C LEU A 356 46.11 21.30 -7.66
N CYS A 357 45.40 20.23 -8.01
CA CYS A 357 43.93 20.23 -8.05
C CYS A 357 43.36 20.54 -6.66
N TYR A 358 42.26 21.29 -6.57
CA TYR A 358 41.59 21.54 -5.29
C TYR A 358 40.93 20.31 -4.70
N ASN A 359 40.81 19.26 -5.51
CA ASN A 359 39.96 18.12 -5.26
C ASN A 359 40.71 16.79 -5.12
N CYS A 360 41.98 16.76 -5.52
CA CYS A 360 42.90 15.65 -5.36
C CYS A 360 44.33 16.19 -5.28
N ASP A 361 45.29 15.36 -4.88
CA ASP A 361 46.70 15.77 -4.75
C ASP A 361 47.48 15.61 -6.08
N GLU A 362 46.81 15.63 -7.24
CA GLU A 362 47.44 15.58 -8.57
C GLU A 362 47.67 16.99 -9.15
N ALA A 363 48.66 17.13 -10.02
CA ALA A 363 48.95 18.39 -10.69
C ALA A 363 47.81 18.82 -11.62
N TYR A 364 47.36 20.07 -11.48
CA TYR A 364 46.30 20.66 -12.27
C TYR A 364 46.83 21.15 -13.62
N THR A 365 46.22 20.66 -14.70
CA THR A 365 46.44 21.13 -16.07
C THR A 365 45.10 21.50 -16.70
N PRO A 366 45.04 22.44 -17.65
CA PRO A 366 43.83 22.72 -18.41
C PRO A 366 43.31 21.44 -19.08
N GLY A 367 42.13 20.96 -18.66
CA GLY A 367 41.57 19.67 -19.08
C GLY A 367 41.67 18.52 -18.06
N HIS A 368 42.23 18.77 -16.88
CA HIS A 368 42.32 17.77 -15.80
C HIS A 368 40.93 17.26 -15.37
N ARG A 369 40.74 15.93 -15.41
CA ARG A 369 39.54 15.24 -14.91
C ARG A 369 39.86 14.51 -13.62
N CYS A 370 39.44 15.06 -12.48
CA CYS A 370 39.63 14.44 -11.17
C CYS A 370 38.88 13.09 -11.08
N LYS A 371 39.58 12.04 -10.63
CA LYS A 371 39.00 10.70 -10.43
C LYS A 371 37.96 10.66 -9.29
N GLN A 372 38.09 11.54 -8.30
CA GLN A 372 37.11 11.73 -7.23
C GLN A 372 36.08 12.80 -7.65
N ARG A 373 35.15 12.42 -8.54
CA ARG A 373 34.01 13.27 -8.91
C ARG A 373 33.04 13.34 -7.73
N HIS A 374 32.92 14.50 -7.10
CA HIS A 374 31.74 14.81 -6.30
C HIS A 374 31.08 16.07 -6.87
N VAL A 375 29.76 15.99 -6.99
CA VAL A 375 28.88 17.04 -7.48
C VAL A 375 28.88 18.18 -6.44
N PHE A 376 29.04 19.41 -6.89
CA PHE A 376 28.84 20.59 -6.06
C PHE A 376 27.46 21.16 -6.35
N MET A 377 26.63 21.34 -5.32
CA MET A 377 25.39 22.09 -5.40
C MET A 377 25.71 23.55 -5.04
N MET A 378 25.56 24.47 -5.99
CA MET A 378 25.64 25.90 -5.71
C MET A 378 24.29 26.36 -5.18
N ILE A 379 24.27 26.80 -3.93
CA ILE A 379 23.12 27.51 -3.35
C ILE A 379 23.34 28.98 -3.69
N MET A 380 22.46 29.54 -4.53
CA MET A 380 22.40 30.98 -4.76
C MET A 380 21.57 31.57 -3.62
N GLU A 381 22.17 32.44 -2.80
CA GLU A 381 21.41 33.31 -1.90
C GLU A 381 20.85 34.45 -2.75
N GLU A 382 19.51 34.58 -2.81
CA GLU A 382 18.85 35.78 -3.32
C GLU A 382 19.08 36.91 -2.32
N GLU A 383 19.80 37.95 -2.75
CA GLU A 383 19.89 39.22 -2.00
C GLU A 383 18.53 39.91 -2.01
N GLU A 384 17.93 40.05 -0.83
CA GLU A 384 16.72 40.82 -0.59
C GLU A 384 17.05 42.31 -0.68
N GLU A 385 16.56 43.00 -1.73
CA GLU A 385 16.73 44.44 -1.94
C GLU A 385 16.08 45.25 -0.81
N ALA A 386 16.85 46.20 -0.28
CA ALA A 386 16.55 47.07 0.86
C ALA A 386 15.58 48.22 0.56
#